data_AF-A0A6V8KXB6-F1
#
_entry.id   AF-A0A6V8KXB6-F1
#
_cell.length_a   1.000
_cell.length_b   1.000
_cell.length_c   1.000
_cell.angle_alpha   90.00
_cell.angle_beta   90.00
_cell.angle_gamma   90.00
#
_symmetry.space_group_name_H-M   'P 1'
#
loop_
_entity.id
_entity.type
_entity.pdbx_description
1 polymer ?
#
loop_
_entity_poly.entity_id
_entity_poly.type
_entity_poly.pdbx_seq_one_letter_code
_entity_poly.pdbx_strand_id
1 'polypeptide(L)'
;MQGVPQIVAAALEATKDMDPDAKYAALDATAAQVMNQMPPRENPRLNKSLDSVHASGPLGRAHCVIHGNSNYKQTGLLQAYAAYSLLQQTPMRVGFASGCQAFGHRQLLGVLRSFGLVMEPVLTVER
;
A
#
# COMPACT_ATOMS: atom_id res chain seq x y z
N MET A 1 -22.26 -11.29 6.74
CA MET A 1 -21.36 -10.35 7.45
C MET A 1 -22.13 -9.04 7.67
N GLN A 2 -23.04 -8.98 8.66
CA GLN A 2 -23.99 -7.86 8.86
C GLN A 2 -23.67 -6.97 10.08
N GLY A 3 -22.64 -7.30 10.88
CA GLY A 3 -22.36 -6.60 12.12
C GLY A 3 -21.94 -5.14 11.94
N VAL A 4 -21.08 -4.84 10.96
CA VAL A 4 -20.62 -3.46 10.71
C VAL A 4 -21.77 -2.55 10.26
N PRO A 5 -22.62 -2.91 9.28
CA PRO A 5 -23.82 -2.14 8.94
C PRO A 5 -24.74 -1.86 10.13
N GLN A 6 -24.92 -2.83 11.03
CA GLN A 6 -25.77 -2.67 12.23
C GLN A 6 -25.16 -1.70 13.25
N ILE A 7 -23.84 -1.77 13.48
CA ILE A 7 -23.13 -0.84 14.37
C ILE A 7 -23.21 0.59 13.82
N VAL A 8 -23.02 0.76 12.51
CA VAL A 8 -23.12 2.09 11.87
C VAL A 8 -24.55 2.63 11.98
N ALA A 9 -25.58 1.81 11.70
CA ALA A 9 -26.97 2.23 11.82
C ALA A 9 -27.33 2.64 13.25
N ALA A 10 -26.90 1.86 14.25
CA ALA A 10 -27.12 2.19 15.66
C ALA A 10 -26.39 3.48 16.08
N ALA A 11 -25.15 3.69 15.60
CA ALA A 11 -24.38 4.90 15.90
C ALA A 11 -25.00 6.16 15.27
N LEU A 12 -25.53 6.05 14.05
CA LEU A 12 -26.22 7.16 13.39
C LEU A 12 -27.53 7.51 14.08
N GLU A 13 -28.31 6.51 14.50
CA GLU A 13 -29.56 6.73 15.23
C GLU A 13 -29.31 7.32 16.62
N ALA A 14 -28.31 6.82 17.35
CA ALA A 14 -27.95 7.32 18.69
C ALA A 14 -27.42 8.76 18.69
N THR A 15 -26.93 9.25 17.55
CA THR A 15 -26.32 10.59 17.41
C THR A 15 -27.14 11.55 16.56
N LYS A 16 -28.38 11.20 16.18
CA LYS A 16 -29.18 11.96 15.20
C LYS A 16 -29.54 13.37 15.67
N ASP A 17 -29.78 13.55 16.97
CA ASP A 17 -30.22 14.81 17.59
C ASP A 17 -29.09 15.52 18.36
N MET A 18 -27.86 15.04 18.25
CA MET A 18 -26.70 15.65 18.89
C MET A 18 -26.20 16.87 18.10
N ASP A 19 -25.64 17.83 18.82
CA ASP A 19 -24.84 18.90 18.23
C ASP A 19 -23.66 18.32 17.41
N PRO A 20 -23.22 18.95 16.29
CA PRO A 20 -22.20 18.39 15.43
C PRO A 20 -20.91 17.94 16.13
N ASP A 21 -20.40 18.71 17.09
CA ASP A 21 -19.14 18.37 17.76
C ASP A 21 -19.31 17.16 18.68
N ALA A 22 -20.42 17.11 19.42
CA ALA A 22 -20.78 15.97 20.27
C ALA A 22 -21.05 14.71 19.44
N LYS A 23 -21.68 14.87 18.27
CA LYS A 23 -21.91 13.81 17.31
C LYS A 23 -20.61 13.22 16.79
N TYR A 24 -19.65 14.04 16.35
CA TYR A 24 -18.35 13.55 15.89
C TYR A 24 -17.58 12.82 16.99
N ALA A 25 -17.57 13.37 18.21
CA ALA A 25 -16.93 12.72 19.35
C ALA A 25 -17.55 11.33 19.67
N ALA A 26 -18.88 11.22 19.63
CA ALA A 26 -19.59 9.96 19.88
C ALA A 26 -19.37 8.92 18.76
N LEU A 27 -19.32 9.37 17.50
CA LEU A 27 -19.02 8.52 16.35
C LEU A 27 -17.57 8.00 16.40
N ASP A 28 -16.60 8.85 16.74
CA ASP A 28 -15.20 8.46 16.92
C ASP A 28 -15.05 7.43 18.05
N ALA A 29 -15.72 7.64 19.18
CA ALA A 29 -15.73 6.68 20.29
C ALA A 29 -16.33 5.33 19.87
N THR A 30 -17.40 5.32 19.08
CA THR A 30 -18.02 4.10 18.56
C THR A 30 -17.09 3.39 17.56
N ALA A 31 -16.44 4.14 16.66
CA ALA A 31 -15.47 3.60 15.72
C ALA A 31 -14.26 2.96 16.43
N ALA A 32 -13.80 3.57 17.52
CA ALA A 32 -12.70 3.03 18.34
C ALA A 32 -13.03 1.68 18.98
N GLN A 33 -14.30 1.41 19.31
CA GLN A 33 -14.73 0.11 19.85
C GLN A 33 -14.67 -1.02 18.81
N VAL A 34 -14.86 -0.68 17.52
CA VAL A 34 -14.77 -1.63 16.41
C VAL A 34 -13.33 -1.80 15.93
N MET A 35 -12.51 -0.75 16.02
CA MET A 35 -11.08 -0.78 15.71
C MET A 35 -10.26 -1.34 16.89
N ASN A 36 -10.34 -2.64 17.11
CA ASN A 36 -9.61 -3.32 18.18
C ASN A 36 -8.11 -3.53 17.86
N GLN A 37 -7.36 -2.45 17.68
CA GLN A 37 -5.93 -2.40 17.34
C GLN A 37 -5.57 -2.45 15.86
N MET A 38 -4.50 -1.73 15.52
CA MET A 38 -3.88 -1.78 14.21
C MET A 38 -3.27 -3.16 14.01
N PRO A 39 -3.59 -3.87 12.90
CA PRO A 39 -2.96 -5.15 12.62
C PRO A 39 -1.44 -4.95 12.51
N PRO A 40 -0.63 -5.97 12.83
CA PRO A 40 0.84 -5.88 12.85
C PRO A 40 1.41 -5.84 11.42
N ARG A 41 1.14 -4.76 10.71
CA ARG A 41 1.43 -4.53 9.28
C ARG A 41 2.91 -4.64 8.95
N GLU A 42 3.78 -4.32 9.91
CA GLU A 42 5.23 -4.31 9.72
C GLU A 42 5.94 -5.50 10.36
N ASN A 43 5.19 -6.49 10.83
CA ASN A 43 5.72 -7.76 11.29
C ASN A 43 5.87 -8.71 10.08
N PRO A 44 7.09 -9.00 9.61
CA PRO A 44 7.32 -9.76 8.39
C PRO A 44 6.87 -11.23 8.49
N ARG A 45 6.64 -11.74 9.71
CA ARG A 45 6.11 -13.10 9.93
C ARG A 45 4.60 -13.19 9.66
N LEU A 46 3.87 -12.08 9.82
CA LEU A 46 2.42 -12.03 9.71
C LEU A 46 1.96 -11.31 8.44
N ASN A 47 2.54 -10.15 8.15
CA ASN A 47 2.18 -9.37 6.97
C ASN A 47 2.91 -9.90 5.73
N LYS A 48 2.14 -10.37 4.76
CA LYS A 48 2.62 -10.81 3.46
C LYS A 48 2.04 -9.92 2.37
N SER A 49 2.81 -9.72 1.31
CA SER A 49 2.42 -8.96 0.13
C SER A 49 2.51 -9.83 -1.11
N LEU A 50 1.61 -9.58 -2.06
CA LEU A 50 1.60 -10.20 -3.37
C LEU A 50 1.21 -9.12 -4.37
N ASP A 51 2.14 -8.75 -5.23
CA ASP A 51 1.85 -7.95 -6.42
C ASP A 51 1.81 -8.89 -7.62
N SER A 52 0.65 -8.95 -8.29
CA SER A 52 0.45 -9.77 -9.48
C SER A 52 0.03 -8.87 -10.64
N VAL A 53 0.92 -8.69 -11.60
CA VAL A 53 0.71 -7.81 -12.74
C VAL A 53 0.61 -8.64 -14.01
N HIS A 54 -0.52 -8.54 -14.70
CA HIS A 54 -0.75 -9.16 -16.00
C HIS A 54 -0.67 -8.09 -17.09
N ALA A 55 0.13 -8.35 -18.10
CA ALA A 55 0.22 -7.55 -19.32
C ALA A 55 -0.25 -8.39 -20.51
N SER A 56 -1.00 -7.77 -21.41
CA SER A 56 -1.50 -8.39 -22.63
C SER A 56 -1.22 -7.47 -23.82
N GLY A 57 -0.71 -8.03 -24.91
CA GLY A 57 -0.64 -7.40 -26.22
C GLY A 57 -1.38 -8.24 -27.27
N PRO A 58 -1.38 -7.81 -28.55
CA PRO A 58 -2.09 -8.52 -29.62
C PRO A 58 -1.69 -9.99 -29.82
N LEU A 59 -0.41 -10.33 -29.60
CA LEU A 59 0.15 -11.67 -29.81
C LEU A 59 0.96 -12.18 -28.62
N GLY A 60 0.91 -11.53 -27.46
CA GLY A 60 1.77 -11.90 -26.34
C GLY A 60 1.14 -11.58 -25.00
N ARG A 61 1.58 -12.31 -23.98
CA ARG A 61 1.16 -12.09 -22.59
C ARG A 61 2.38 -12.13 -21.70
N ALA A 62 2.35 -11.37 -20.61
CA ALA A 62 3.33 -11.48 -19.56
C ALA A 62 2.64 -11.43 -18.20
N HIS A 63 3.16 -12.21 -17.27
CA HIS A 63 2.68 -12.25 -15.88
C HIS A 63 3.88 -12.12 -14.95
N CYS A 64 3.87 -11.08 -14.13
CA CYS A 64 4.88 -10.82 -13.13
C CYS A 64 4.27 -10.95 -11.73
N VAL A 65 4.85 -11.80 -10.90
CA VAL A 65 4.48 -11.95 -9.49
C VAL A 65 5.64 -11.54 -8.60
N ILE A 66 5.38 -10.65 -7.66
CA ILE A 66 6.33 -10.25 -6.61
C ILE A 66 5.72 -10.60 -5.26
N HIS A 67 6.44 -11.41 -4.50
CA HIS A 67 6.08 -11.72 -3.12
C HIS A 67 6.92 -10.87 -2.17
N GLY A 68 6.28 -10.34 -1.12
CA GLY A 68 6.96 -9.51 -0.14
C GLY A 68 6.31 -9.51 1.23
N ASN A 69 6.67 -8.52 2.02
CA ASN A 69 6.18 -8.31 3.38
C ASN A 69 6.22 -6.83 3.74
N SER A 70 5.53 -6.46 4.82
CA SER A 70 5.66 -5.13 5.43
C SER A 70 5.39 -3.97 4.45
N ASN A 71 4.17 -3.92 3.90
CA ASN A 71 3.82 -3.02 2.79
C ASN A 71 4.09 -1.54 3.08
N TYR A 72 3.90 -1.08 4.32
CA TYR A 72 4.15 0.32 4.61
C TYR A 72 5.65 0.62 4.68
N LYS A 73 6.49 -0.32 5.15
CA LYS A 73 7.95 -0.22 4.99
C LYS A 73 8.36 -0.19 3.53
N GLN A 74 7.73 -0.96 2.64
CA GLN A 74 8.03 -0.90 1.20
C GLN A 74 7.76 0.51 0.64
N THR A 75 6.58 1.06 0.89
CA THR A 75 6.23 2.42 0.46
C THR A 75 7.16 3.47 1.07
N GLY A 76 7.41 3.40 2.38
CA GLY A 76 8.30 4.34 3.07
C GLY A 76 9.74 4.28 2.57
N LEU A 77 10.25 3.08 2.27
CA LEU A 77 11.58 2.90 1.71
C LEU A 77 11.70 3.53 0.31
N LEU A 78 10.70 3.33 -0.55
CA LEU A 78 10.70 3.94 -1.89
C LEU A 78 10.68 5.47 -1.81
N GLN A 79 9.89 6.05 -0.89
CA GLN A 79 9.87 7.50 -0.65
C GLN A 79 11.22 8.01 -0.15
N ALA A 80 11.80 7.34 0.86
CA ALA A 80 13.10 7.71 1.42
C ALA A 80 14.22 7.59 0.37
N TYR A 81 14.20 6.52 -0.43
CA TYR A 81 15.15 6.33 -1.53
C TYR A 81 15.00 7.41 -2.60
N ALA A 82 13.79 7.76 -3.01
CA ALA A 82 13.56 8.80 -4.01
C ALA A 82 14.12 10.15 -3.52
N ALA A 83 13.81 10.55 -2.28
CA ALA A 83 14.36 11.76 -1.68
C ALA A 83 15.89 11.72 -1.61
N TYR A 84 16.46 10.62 -1.11
CA TYR A 84 17.91 10.41 -1.06
C TYR A 84 18.56 10.52 -2.45
N SER A 85 18.02 9.83 -3.46
CA SER A 85 18.56 9.85 -4.82
C SER A 85 18.54 11.24 -5.43
N LEU A 86 17.46 12.01 -5.23
CA LEU A 86 17.33 13.37 -5.77
C LEU A 86 18.33 14.36 -5.15
N LEU A 87 18.78 14.12 -3.92
CA LEU A 87 19.84 14.93 -3.29
C LEU A 87 21.24 14.64 -3.87
N GLN A 88 21.44 13.45 -4.44
CA GLN A 88 22.75 13.02 -4.95
C GLN A 88 22.89 13.22 -6.47
N GLN A 89 21.79 13.10 -7.22
CA GLN A 89 21.80 13.15 -8.68
C GLN A 89 20.43 13.54 -9.27
N THR A 90 20.45 14.05 -10.51
CA THR A 90 19.25 14.31 -11.31
C THR A 90 18.51 12.99 -11.64
N PRO A 91 17.16 12.96 -11.64
CA PRO A 91 16.42 11.76 -12.04
C PRO A 91 16.56 11.45 -13.54
N MET A 92 16.28 10.21 -13.94
CA MET A 92 16.30 9.79 -15.35
C MET A 92 15.26 10.52 -16.20
N ARG A 93 14.15 10.96 -15.57
CA ARG A 93 13.11 11.78 -16.20
C ARG A 93 12.65 12.86 -15.21
N VAL A 94 12.70 14.11 -15.66
CA VAL A 94 12.17 15.27 -14.95
C VAL A 94 10.70 15.52 -15.29
N GLY A 95 10.01 16.31 -14.46
CA GLY A 95 8.59 16.64 -14.63
C GLY A 95 7.65 15.56 -14.08
N PHE A 96 6.39 15.57 -14.53
CA PHE A 96 5.41 14.58 -14.11
C PHE A 96 5.73 13.21 -14.75
N ALA A 97 6.24 12.30 -13.94
CA ALA A 97 6.72 10.98 -14.35
C ALA A 97 6.40 9.93 -13.29
N SER A 98 6.24 8.67 -13.71
CA SER A 98 6.13 7.57 -12.76
C SER A 98 7.46 7.31 -12.05
N GLY A 99 7.43 6.69 -10.86
CA GLY A 99 8.65 6.33 -10.14
C GLY A 99 9.60 5.46 -11.00
N CYS A 100 9.06 4.51 -11.76
CA CYS A 100 9.86 3.69 -12.68
C CYS A 100 10.51 4.48 -13.81
N GLN A 101 9.87 5.55 -14.29
CA GLN A 101 10.45 6.44 -15.31
C GLN A 101 11.51 7.37 -14.71
N ALA A 102 11.30 7.88 -13.49
CA ALA A 102 12.19 8.82 -12.83
C ALA A 102 13.45 8.14 -12.25
N PHE A 103 13.32 6.91 -11.74
CA PHE A 103 14.37 6.23 -10.98
C PHE A 103 14.78 4.86 -11.53
N GLY A 104 14.05 4.32 -12.51
CA GLY A 104 14.31 3.01 -13.10
C GLY A 104 13.69 1.86 -12.30
N HIS A 105 12.88 1.02 -12.94
CA HIS A 105 12.17 -0.08 -12.27
C HIS A 105 13.11 -1.11 -11.63
N ARG A 106 14.26 -1.42 -12.25
CA ARG A 106 15.26 -2.34 -11.68
C ARG A 106 15.92 -1.79 -10.43
N GLN A 107 16.17 -0.49 -10.39
CA GLN A 107 16.79 0.17 -9.25
C GLN A 107 15.84 0.18 -8.05
N LEU A 108 14.56 0.53 -8.28
CA LEU A 108 13.52 0.50 -7.25
C LEU A 108 13.32 -0.92 -6.69
N LEU A 109 13.28 -1.93 -7.57
CA LEU A 109 13.25 -3.34 -7.15
C LEU A 109 14.49 -3.72 -6.34
N GLY A 110 15.68 -3.30 -6.78
CA GLY A 110 16.95 -3.57 -6.09
C GLY A 110 16.97 -3.03 -4.67
N VAL A 111 16.46 -1.81 -4.46
CA VAL A 111 16.33 -1.19 -3.12
C VAL A 111 15.37 -1.97 -2.23
N LEU A 112 14.20 -2.37 -2.73
CA LEU A 112 13.25 -3.18 -1.95
C LEU A 112 13.85 -4.53 -1.56
N ARG A 113 14.61 -5.15 -2.46
CA ARG A 113 15.27 -6.44 -2.22
C ARG A 113 16.45 -6.33 -1.25
N SER A 114 17.26 -5.27 -1.32
CA SER A 114 18.40 -5.10 -0.41
C SER A 114 17.97 -4.92 1.05
N PHE A 115 16.74 -4.45 1.29
CA PHE A 115 16.12 -4.37 2.62
C PHE A 115 15.32 -5.63 3.00
N GLY A 116 15.33 -6.67 2.17
CA GLY A 116 14.63 -7.93 2.46
C GLY A 116 13.09 -7.81 2.45
N LEU A 117 12.55 -6.79 1.77
CA LEU A 117 11.11 -6.53 1.77
C LEU A 117 10.37 -7.29 0.66
N VAL A 118 11.04 -7.60 -0.44
CA VAL A 118 10.49 -8.37 -1.57
C VAL A 118 11.47 -9.42 -2.08
N MET A 119 10.94 -10.47 -2.70
CA MET A 119 11.72 -11.53 -3.36
C MET A 119 12.07 -11.15 -4.81
N GLU A 120 12.86 -12.00 -5.48
CA GLU A 120 13.01 -11.93 -6.93
C GLU A 120 11.63 -12.12 -7.59
N PRO A 121 11.27 -11.31 -8.61
CA PRO A 121 10.02 -11.50 -9.34
C PRO A 121 9.97 -12.83 -10.09
N VAL A 122 8.81 -13.48 -10.06
CA VAL A 122 8.50 -14.61 -10.95
C VAL A 122 7.87 -14.03 -12.22
N LEU A 123 8.59 -14.13 -13.34
CA LEU A 123 8.16 -13.60 -14.63
C LEU A 123 7.88 -14.74 -15.62
N THR A 124 6.64 -14.83 -16.08
CA THR A 124 6.23 -15.71 -17.18
C THR A 124 5.93 -14.87 -18.42
N VAL A 125 6.46 -15.26 -19.58
CA VAL A 125 6.25 -14.56 -20.85
C VAL A 125 5.83 -15.55 -21.92
N GLU A 126 4.67 -15.29 -22.52
CA GLU A 126 4.12 -15.99 -23.68
C GLU A 126 4.36 -15.13 -24.91
N ARG A 127 5.01 -15.70 -25.94
CA ARG A 127 5.38 -15.02 -27.18
C ARG A 127 4.62 -15.61 -28.37
#